data_AF-A0A350WZI8-F1
#
_entry.id   AF-A0A350WZI8-F1
#
_cell.length_a   1.000
_cell.length_b   1.000
_cell.length_c   1.000
_cell.angle_alpha   90.00
_cell.angle_beta   90.00
_cell.angle_gamma   90.00
#
_symmetry.space_group_name_H-M   'P 1'
#
loop_
_entity.id
_entity.type
_entity.pdbx_description
1 polymer ?
#
loop_
_entity_poly.entity_id
_entity_poly.type
_entity_poly.pdbx_seq_one_letter_code
_entity_poly.pdbx_strand_id
1 'polypeptide(L)'
;TPINTRGVVAMSGNFGYELDITKLDEVEKQAIKDQIVFYKEVRETIQFGHFSRLLSPFESNTVAWMFSSKDGEEVVVSYVKQFATPQEKFISLKLVGLDATASYEVVGEDLVLGGDILMEIGLNVPMIEGDYAAKMWRLKKVK
;
A
#
# COMPACT_ATOMS: atom_id res chain seq x y z
N THR A 1 -15.96 8.38 1.52
CA THR A 1 -14.87 7.42 1.26
C THR A 1 -14.45 6.76 2.57
N PRO A 2 -14.10 5.47 2.57
CA PRO A 2 -13.71 4.74 3.78
C PRO A 2 -12.56 5.42 4.54
N ILE A 3 -12.53 5.30 5.87
CA ILE A 3 -11.42 5.85 6.70
C ILE A 3 -10.07 5.21 6.35
N ASN A 4 -10.08 3.92 5.99
CA ASN A 4 -8.91 3.21 5.49
C ASN A 4 -8.33 3.86 4.23
N THR A 5 -9.17 4.15 3.23
CA THR A 5 -8.76 4.81 1.99
C THR A 5 -8.16 6.18 2.24
N ARG A 6 -8.80 6.99 3.09
CA ARG A 6 -8.26 8.30 3.51
C ARG A 6 -6.87 8.15 4.12
N GLY A 7 -6.68 7.16 4.99
CA GLY A 7 -5.39 6.81 5.58
C GLY A 7 -4.33 6.46 4.54
N VAL A 8 -4.58 5.45 3.71
CA VAL A 8 -3.63 4.99 2.67
C VAL A 8 -3.19 6.13 1.75
N VAL A 9 -4.13 6.96 1.29
CA VAL A 9 -3.80 8.10 0.42
C VAL A 9 -3.00 9.16 1.18
N ALA A 10 -3.43 9.56 2.37
CA ALA A 10 -2.77 10.61 3.15
C ALA A 10 -1.38 10.19 3.67
N MET A 11 -1.12 8.88 3.80
CA MET A 11 0.22 8.37 4.13
C MET A 11 1.24 8.59 3.03
N SER A 12 0.85 8.98 1.81
CA SER A 12 1.76 9.18 0.65
C SER A 12 2.51 10.51 0.69
N GLY A 13 2.98 10.88 1.87
CA GLY A 13 3.61 12.16 2.18
C GLY A 13 3.77 12.29 3.69
N ASN A 14 3.57 13.50 4.23
CA ASN A 14 3.54 13.74 5.67
C ASN A 14 2.14 13.49 6.22
N PHE A 15 1.94 12.30 6.81
CA PHE A 15 0.64 11.87 7.32
C PHE A 15 0.17 12.74 8.48
N GLY A 16 -1.13 13.02 8.53
CA GLY A 16 -1.76 13.82 9.57
C GLY A 16 -3.29 13.71 9.53
N TYR A 17 -3.93 14.26 10.55
CA TYR A 17 -5.39 14.30 10.68
C TYR A 17 -5.86 15.74 10.84
N GLU A 18 -6.91 16.09 10.12
CA GLU A 18 -7.56 17.39 10.21
C GLU A 18 -9.07 17.19 10.32
N LEU A 19 -9.51 16.79 11.52
CA LEU A 19 -10.93 16.55 11.86
C LEU A 19 -11.14 16.59 13.38
N ASP A 20 -12.41 16.71 13.80
CA ASP A 20 -12.80 16.72 15.21
C ASP A 20 -12.85 15.31 15.79
N ILE A 21 -11.77 14.88 16.44
CA ILE A 21 -11.61 13.53 17.00
C ILE A 21 -12.61 13.19 18.11
N THR A 22 -13.28 14.18 18.69
CA THR A 22 -14.28 13.97 19.77
C THR A 22 -15.59 13.40 19.25
N LYS A 23 -15.83 13.51 17.94
CA LYS A 23 -17.05 13.05 17.27
C LYS A 23 -16.95 11.68 16.62
N LEU A 24 -15.77 11.07 16.65
CA LEU A 24 -15.53 9.76 16.06
C LEU A 24 -16.12 8.66 16.93
N ASP A 25 -16.61 7.61 16.29
CA ASP A 25 -16.94 6.37 16.98
C ASP A 25 -15.68 5.56 17.36
N GLU A 26 -15.86 4.50 18.14
CA GLU A 26 -14.73 3.68 18.61
C GLU A 26 -14.05 2.90 17.47
N VAL A 27 -14.76 2.57 16.40
CA VAL A 27 -14.20 1.87 15.23
C VAL A 27 -13.27 2.80 14.46
N GLU A 28 -13.70 4.04 14.21
CA GLU A 28 -12.89 5.06 13.57
C GLU A 28 -11.68 5.45 14.42
N LYS A 29 -11.84 5.60 15.75
CA LYS A 29 -10.71 5.86 16.65
C LYS A 29 -9.70 4.72 16.64
N GLN A 30 -10.16 3.47 16.61
CA GLN A 30 -9.25 2.33 16.54
C GLN A 30 -8.49 2.32 15.20
N ALA A 31 -9.19 2.55 14.08
CA ALA A 31 -8.55 2.67 12.77
C ALA A 31 -7.48 3.78 12.75
N ILE A 32 -7.74 4.93 13.37
CA ILE A 32 -6.76 6.03 13.50
C ILE A 32 -5.53 5.60 14.30
N LYS A 33 -5.71 4.89 15.42
CA LYS A 33 -4.61 4.38 16.24
C LYS A 33 -3.73 3.42 15.42
N ASP A 34 -4.36 2.49 14.71
CA ASP A 34 -3.65 1.49 13.90
C ASP A 34 -2.90 2.16 12.74
N GLN A 35 -3.51 3.15 12.09
CA GLN A 35 -2.86 3.98 11.06
C GLN A 35 -1.64 4.73 11.61
N ILE A 36 -1.73 5.30 12.83
CA ILE A 36 -0.60 6.00 13.46
C ILE A 36 0.54 5.03 13.78
N VAL A 37 0.23 3.85 14.33
CA VAL A 37 1.22 2.82 14.64
C VAL A 37 1.93 2.39 13.36
N PHE A 38 1.17 1.98 12.35
CA PHE A 38 1.72 1.56 11.06
C PHE A 38 2.58 2.66 10.42
N TYR A 39 2.07 3.89 10.34
CA TYR A 39 2.82 4.98 9.71
C TYR A 39 4.15 5.26 10.43
N LYS A 40 4.19 5.17 11.77
CA LYS A 40 5.45 5.33 12.50
C LYS A 40 6.49 4.26 12.15
N GLU A 41 6.06 3.06 11.79
CA GLU A 41 6.95 1.98 11.39
C GLU A 41 7.55 2.18 10.00
N VAL A 42 6.80 2.79 9.07
CA VAL A 42 7.19 2.90 7.65
C VAL A 42 7.53 4.32 7.18
N ARG A 43 7.36 5.34 8.04
CA ARG A 43 7.49 6.77 7.65
C ARG A 43 8.86 7.11 7.06
N GLU A 44 9.94 6.43 7.48
CA GLU A 44 11.27 6.73 6.94
C GLU A 44 11.34 6.33 5.46
N THR A 45 10.85 5.14 5.12
CA THR A 45 10.69 4.67 3.74
C THR A 45 9.77 5.57 2.93
N ILE A 46 8.61 5.96 3.47
CA ILE A 46 7.66 6.82 2.77
C ILE A 46 8.23 8.23 2.53
N GLN A 47 8.78 8.87 3.54
CA GLN A 47 9.17 10.28 3.47
C GLN A 47 10.49 10.51 2.74
N PHE A 48 11.41 9.54 2.81
CA PHE A 48 12.78 9.71 2.31
C PHE A 48 13.22 8.64 1.32
N GLY A 49 12.41 7.62 1.08
CA GLY A 49 12.70 6.57 0.10
C GLY A 49 12.50 7.00 -1.35
N HIS A 50 12.67 6.04 -2.25
CA HIS A 50 12.46 6.23 -3.68
C HIS A 50 10.99 5.99 -4.04
N PHE A 51 10.33 7.03 -4.56
CA PHE A 51 8.93 6.97 -4.99
C PHE A 51 8.81 6.52 -6.45
N SER A 52 7.96 5.53 -6.71
CA SER A 52 7.62 5.04 -8.04
C SER A 52 6.11 4.99 -8.25
N ARG A 53 5.63 5.55 -9.37
CA ARG A 53 4.25 5.38 -9.81
C ARG A 53 4.11 4.04 -10.52
N LEU A 54 3.07 3.28 -10.21
CA LEU A 54 2.81 1.97 -10.81
C LEU A 54 1.62 2.01 -11.76
N LEU A 55 0.50 2.63 -11.34
CA LEU A 55 -0.72 2.77 -12.14
C LEU A 55 -1.24 4.21 -12.07
N SER A 56 -1.63 4.75 -13.23
CA SER A 56 -2.11 6.13 -13.36
C SER A 56 -3.63 6.23 -13.12
N PRO A 57 -4.11 7.22 -12.33
CA PRO A 57 -5.54 7.46 -12.13
C PRO A 57 -6.26 7.96 -13.39
N PHE A 58 -5.52 8.42 -14.40
CA PHE A 58 -6.08 8.95 -15.65
C PHE A 58 -6.22 7.88 -16.74
N GLU A 59 -5.60 6.71 -16.54
CA GLU A 59 -5.53 5.66 -17.57
C GLU A 59 -6.33 4.42 -17.18
N SER A 60 -6.67 4.25 -15.90
CA SER A 60 -7.42 3.08 -15.44
C SER A 60 -8.25 3.38 -14.19
N ASN A 61 -9.15 2.43 -13.85
CA ASN A 61 -9.96 2.46 -12.64
C ASN A 61 -9.15 2.24 -11.34
N THR A 62 -7.85 1.97 -11.46
CA THR A 62 -6.99 1.56 -10.36
C THR A 62 -5.74 2.43 -10.31
N VAL A 63 -5.32 2.78 -9.11
CA VAL A 63 -4.20 3.68 -8.87
C VAL A 63 -3.25 2.99 -7.93
N ALA A 64 -1.96 3.00 -8.24
CA ALA A 64 -0.97 2.36 -7.40
C ALA A 64 0.37 3.08 -7.48
N TRP A 65 1.08 3.06 -6.36
CA TRP A 65 2.41 3.61 -6.22
C TRP A 65 3.15 2.87 -5.12
N MET A 66 4.46 3.02 -5.09
CA MET A 66 5.31 2.41 -4.08
C MET A 66 6.45 3.34 -3.64
N PHE A 67 6.95 3.07 -2.44
CA PHE A 67 8.15 3.67 -1.87
C PHE A 67 9.12 2.55 -1.52
N SER A 68 10.37 2.65 -1.96
CA SER A 68 11.45 1.73 -1.55
C SER A 68 12.42 2.46 -0.65
N SER A 69 12.85 1.85 0.44
CA SER A 69 13.88 2.41 1.32
C SER A 69 15.19 2.59 0.55
N LYS A 70 16.04 3.51 1.02
CA LYS A 70 17.30 3.85 0.32
C LYS A 70 18.27 2.67 0.23
N ASP A 71 18.21 1.76 1.20
CA ASP A 71 18.99 0.52 1.25
C ASP A 71 18.33 -0.64 0.49
N GLY A 72 17.09 -0.48 0.00
CA GLY A 72 16.35 -1.50 -0.73
C GLY A 72 15.81 -2.65 0.14
N GLU A 73 15.87 -2.50 1.47
CA GLU A 73 15.45 -3.51 2.44
C GLU A 73 13.95 -3.48 2.75
N GLU A 74 13.27 -2.35 2.53
CA GLU A 74 11.84 -2.19 2.79
C GLU A 74 11.13 -1.54 1.60
N VAL A 75 9.92 -2.00 1.34
CA VAL A 75 9.06 -1.47 0.29
C VAL A 75 7.64 -1.31 0.81
N VAL A 76 7.03 -0.15 0.57
CA VAL A 76 5.63 0.12 0.90
C VAL A 76 4.86 0.33 -0.39
N VAL A 77 3.85 -0.49 -0.64
CA VAL A 77 3.03 -0.46 -1.86
C VAL A 77 1.62 -0.04 -1.50
N SER A 78 1.08 0.95 -2.19
CA SER A 78 -0.29 1.43 -2.03
C SER A 78 -1.10 1.17 -3.29
N TYR A 79 -2.34 0.73 -3.11
CA TYR A 79 -3.29 0.48 -4.18
C TYR A 79 -4.67 1.02 -3.80
N VAL A 80 -5.31 1.72 -4.74
CA VAL A 80 -6.65 2.27 -4.61
C VAL A 80 -7.46 1.91 -5.86
N LYS A 81 -8.65 1.34 -5.66
CA LYS A 81 -9.64 1.12 -6.73
C LYS A 81 -10.69 2.22 -6.66
N GLN A 82 -10.96 2.91 -7.77
CA GLN A 82 -11.92 4.03 -7.79
C GLN A 82 -13.37 3.52 -7.70
N PHE A 83 -13.77 2.65 -8.62
CA PHE A 83 -15.12 2.08 -8.66
C PHE A 83 -15.10 0.56 -8.51
N ALA A 84 -16.05 -0.01 -7.77
CA ALA A 84 -16.29 -1.43 -7.76
C ALA A 84 -16.83 -1.87 -9.12
N THR A 85 -16.35 -3.01 -9.63
CA THR A 85 -16.92 -3.65 -10.81
C THR A 85 -17.46 -5.04 -10.45
N PRO A 86 -18.63 -5.42 -10.99
CA PRO A 86 -19.12 -6.78 -10.82
C PRO A 86 -18.20 -7.75 -11.56
N GLN A 87 -17.95 -8.92 -10.95
CA GLN A 87 -17.11 -9.98 -11.52
C GLN A 87 -15.72 -9.47 -11.95
N GLU A 88 -15.00 -8.86 -11.01
CA GLU A 88 -13.64 -8.38 -11.24
C GLU A 88 -12.69 -9.52 -11.66
N LYS A 89 -11.79 -9.18 -12.58
CA LYS A 89 -10.67 -10.07 -12.94
C LYS A 89 -9.64 -10.04 -11.82
N PHE A 90 -8.86 -11.12 -11.70
CA PHE A 90 -7.67 -11.11 -10.86
C PHE A 90 -6.71 -10.01 -11.33
N ILE A 91 -6.18 -9.24 -10.37
CA ILE A 91 -5.25 -8.15 -10.63
C ILE A 91 -3.90 -8.54 -10.05
N SER A 92 -2.90 -8.59 -10.94
CA SER A 92 -1.51 -8.73 -10.54
C SER A 92 -0.81 -7.37 -10.68
N LEU A 93 -0.40 -6.79 -9.56
CA LEU A 93 0.26 -5.49 -9.50
C LEU A 93 1.77 -5.68 -9.60
N LYS A 94 2.34 -5.42 -10.77
CA LYS A 94 3.80 -5.46 -10.98
C LYS A 94 4.49 -4.33 -10.20
N LEU A 95 5.53 -4.69 -9.45
CA LEU A 95 6.40 -3.75 -8.76
C LEU A 95 7.60 -3.40 -9.64
N VAL A 96 8.38 -2.40 -9.23
CA VAL A 96 9.56 -1.94 -9.98
C VAL A 96 10.73 -1.64 -9.05
N GLY A 97 11.95 -1.73 -9.57
CA GLY A 97 13.15 -1.29 -8.85
C GLY A 97 13.53 -2.14 -7.64
N LEU A 98 13.15 -3.43 -7.64
CA LEU A 98 13.53 -4.40 -6.61
C LEU A 98 14.83 -5.12 -6.98
N ASP A 99 15.50 -5.72 -6.00
CA ASP A 99 16.60 -6.63 -6.23
C ASP A 99 16.05 -7.97 -6.75
N ALA A 100 16.28 -8.25 -8.03
CA ALA A 100 15.78 -9.45 -8.70
C ALA A 100 16.28 -10.77 -8.08
N THR A 101 17.41 -10.74 -7.36
CA THR A 101 18.00 -11.93 -6.73
C THR A 101 17.55 -12.14 -5.29
N ALA A 102 16.85 -11.15 -4.72
CA ALA A 102 16.41 -11.18 -3.34
C ALA A 102 15.01 -11.77 -3.19
N SER A 103 14.69 -12.20 -1.97
CA SER A 103 13.34 -12.55 -1.56
C SER A 103 12.79 -11.49 -0.62
N TYR A 104 11.49 -11.23 -0.71
CA TYR A 104 10.78 -10.25 0.09
C TYR A 104 9.61 -10.91 0.81
N GLU A 105 9.57 -10.78 2.14
CA GLU A 105 8.42 -11.14 2.96
C GLU A 105 7.34 -10.06 2.86
N VAL A 106 6.07 -10.46 2.71
CA VAL A 106 4.93 -9.54 2.83
C VAL A 106 4.52 -9.50 4.30
N VAL A 107 4.84 -8.41 5.00
CA VAL A 107 4.65 -8.30 6.45
C VAL A 107 3.17 -8.47 6.81
N GLY A 108 2.88 -9.44 7.68
CA GLY A 108 1.53 -9.79 8.11
C GLY A 108 0.82 -10.81 7.22
N GLU A 109 1.46 -11.27 6.15
CA GLU A 109 1.02 -12.38 5.31
C GLU A 109 2.08 -13.50 5.37
N ASP A 110 1.67 -14.77 5.39
CA ASP A 110 2.61 -15.92 5.31
C ASP A 110 3.05 -16.14 3.86
N LEU A 111 3.72 -15.12 3.31
CA LEU A 111 4.04 -15.02 1.89
C LEU A 111 5.42 -14.39 1.69
N VAL A 112 6.29 -15.12 0.99
CA VAL A 112 7.61 -14.66 0.55
C VAL A 112 7.69 -14.79 -0.96
N LEU A 113 8.11 -13.73 -1.64
CA LEU A 113 8.20 -13.67 -3.10
C LEU A 113 9.57 -13.16 -3.55
N GLY A 114 10.10 -13.72 -4.63
CA GLY A 114 11.30 -13.20 -5.28
C GLY A 114 11.09 -11.79 -5.84
N GLY A 115 12.13 -10.96 -5.82
CA GLY A 115 12.08 -9.63 -6.42
C GLY A 115 11.82 -9.68 -7.93
N ASP A 116 12.36 -10.69 -8.61
CA ASP A 116 12.05 -11.01 -10.00
C ASP A 116 10.57 -11.35 -10.21
N ILE A 117 9.97 -12.18 -9.35
CA ILE A 117 8.54 -12.54 -9.38
C ILE A 117 7.68 -11.29 -9.17
N LEU A 118 8.01 -10.45 -8.18
CA LEU A 118 7.28 -9.23 -7.90
C LEU A 118 7.32 -8.22 -9.07
N MET A 119 8.41 -8.19 -9.83
CA MET A 119 8.55 -7.31 -10.99
C MET A 119 7.92 -7.89 -12.27
N GLU A 120 8.07 -9.19 -12.53
CA GLU A 120 7.62 -9.82 -13.76
C GLU A 120 6.18 -10.32 -13.71
N ILE A 121 5.78 -10.93 -12.59
CA ILE A 121 4.45 -11.50 -12.39
C ILE A 121 3.57 -10.50 -11.63
N GLY A 122 4.06 -9.97 -10.52
CA GLY A 122 3.37 -8.99 -9.67
C GLY A 122 2.80 -9.54 -8.38
N LEU A 123 2.40 -8.61 -7.51
CA LEU A 123 1.71 -8.86 -6.25
C LEU A 123 0.22 -9.08 -6.51
N ASN A 124 -0.35 -10.17 -6.00
CA ASN A 124 -1.78 -10.42 -6.13
C ASN A 124 -2.58 -9.42 -5.29
N VAL A 125 -3.44 -8.64 -5.94
CA VAL A 125 -4.37 -7.75 -5.26
C VAL A 125 -5.60 -8.58 -4.88
N PRO A 126 -5.91 -8.76 -3.57
CA PRO A 126 -7.10 -9.50 -3.18
C PRO A 126 -8.35 -8.76 -3.62
N MET A 127 -9.48 -9.47 -3.68
CA MET A 127 -10.76 -8.83 -3.89
C MET A 127 -11.04 -7.85 -2.75
N ILE A 128 -11.09 -6.56 -3.09
CA ILE A 128 -11.47 -5.49 -2.16
C ILE A 128 -12.85 -4.99 -2.52
N GLU A 129 -13.76 -4.96 -1.54
CA GLU A 129 -15.17 -4.65 -1.79
C GLU A 129 -15.46 -3.14 -1.70
N GLY A 130 -16.41 -2.70 -2.51
CA GLY A 130 -16.92 -1.33 -2.51
C GLY A 130 -16.10 -0.34 -3.34
N ASP A 131 -16.71 0.82 -3.57
CA ASP A 131 -16.06 1.94 -4.25
C ASP A 131 -14.96 2.55 -3.37
N TYR A 132 -13.93 3.08 -4.02
CA TYR A 132 -12.79 3.73 -3.38
C TYR A 132 -12.05 2.83 -2.39
N ALA A 133 -12.13 1.51 -2.52
CA ALA A 133 -11.42 0.60 -1.64
C ALA A 133 -9.90 0.70 -1.83
N ALA A 134 -9.15 0.58 -0.74
CA ALA A 134 -7.69 0.67 -0.76
C ALA A 134 -7.05 -0.47 0.03
N LYS A 135 -5.86 -0.88 -0.40
CA LYS A 135 -4.98 -1.79 0.33
C LYS A 135 -3.55 -1.25 0.26
N MET A 136 -2.80 -1.49 1.32
CA MET A 136 -1.39 -1.15 1.40
C MET A 136 -0.63 -2.37 1.92
N TRP A 137 0.56 -2.60 1.39
CA TRP A 137 1.45 -3.68 1.80
C TRP A 137 2.78 -3.09 2.24
N ARG A 138 3.40 -3.75 3.21
CA ARG A 138 4.79 -3.54 3.60
C ARG A 138 5.55 -4.82 3.28
N LEU A 139 6.58 -4.72 2.46
CA LEU A 139 7.46 -5.81 2.12
C LEU A 139 8.84 -5.56 2.73
N LYS A 140 9.49 -6.61 3.20
CA LYS A 140 10.85 -6.54 3.73
C LYS A 140 11.74 -7.58 3.09
N LYS A 141 12.98 -7.22 2.78
CA LYS A 141 13.97 -8.15 2.25
C LYS A 141 14.28 -9.21 3.31
N VAL A 142 14.27 -10.48 2.90
CA VAL A 142 14.65 -11.60 3.76
C VAL A 142 16.19 -11.65 3.82
N LYS A 143 16.72 -11.84 5.03
CA LYS A 143 18.17 -11.94 5.29
C LYS A 143 18.69 -13.36 5.14
#